data_AF-A0A8J4W687-F1
#
_entry.id   AF-A0A8J4W687-F1
#
_cell.length_a   1.000
_cell.length_b   1.000
_cell.length_c   1.000
_cell.angle_alpha   90.00
_cell.angle_beta   90.00
_cell.angle_gamma   90.00
#
_symmetry.space_group_name_H-M   'P 1'
#
loop_
_entity.id
_entity.type
_entity.pdbx_description
1 polymer ?
#
loop_
_entity_poly.entity_id
_entity_poly.type
_entity_poly.pdbx_seq_one_letter_code
_entity_poly.pdbx_strand_id
1 'polypeptide(L)'
;MFPSQLRSKDEILAIRTAEREYAKRVHLAQETLKVVREELATCYRENGVNHKMACKAIREEYATLIRDPTHGAGYPTRPEF
;
A
#
# COMPACT_ATOMS: atom_id res chain seq x y z
N MET A 1 0.12 0.89 -43.31
CA MET A 1 -1.16 0.73 -42.60
C MET A 1 -0.81 0.22 -41.20
N PHE A 2 -0.84 1.08 -40.18
CA PHE A 2 -0.61 0.62 -38.82
C PHE A 2 -1.85 -0.17 -38.40
N PRO A 3 -1.75 -1.47 -38.04
CA PRO A 3 -2.89 -2.16 -37.50
C PRO A 3 -3.33 -1.38 -36.27
N SER A 4 -4.59 -0.95 -36.23
CA SER A 4 -5.18 -0.45 -34.99
C SER A 4 -5.14 -1.62 -34.01
N GLN A 5 -4.10 -1.67 -33.17
CA GLN A 5 -3.94 -2.64 -32.09
C GLN A 5 -4.98 -2.32 -31.01
N LEU A 6 -6.24 -2.54 -31.34
CA LEU A 6 -7.32 -2.57 -30.38
C LEU A 6 -7.10 -3.84 -29.56
N ARG A 7 -6.98 -3.67 -28.23
CA ARG A 7 -6.87 -4.80 -27.31
C ARG A 7 -8.06 -5.73 -27.47
N SER A 8 -7.84 -7.03 -27.34
CA SER A 8 -8.91 -8.01 -27.38
C SER A 8 -9.89 -7.80 -26.22
N LYS A 9 -11.12 -8.29 -26.35
CA LYS A 9 -12.11 -8.19 -25.26
C LYS A 9 -11.59 -8.83 -23.97
N ASP A 10 -10.90 -9.95 -24.07
CA ASP A 10 -10.37 -10.69 -22.93
C ASP A 10 -9.21 -9.93 -22.28
N GLU A 11 -8.35 -9.30 -23.08
CA GLU A 11 -7.30 -8.40 -22.58
C GLU A 11 -7.90 -7.23 -21.78
N ILE A 12 -8.96 -6.59 -22.33
CA ILE A 12 -9.65 -5.48 -21.66
C ILE A 12 -10.24 -5.92 -20.31
N LEU A 13 -10.85 -7.11 -20.27
CA LEU A 13 -11.42 -7.63 -19.03
C LEU A 13 -10.34 -7.94 -17.99
N ALA A 14 -9.23 -8.56 -18.39
CA ALA A 14 -8.11 -8.87 -17.50
C ALA A 14 -7.42 -7.62 -16.93
N ILE A 15 -7.31 -6.55 -17.73
CA ILE A 15 -6.78 -5.27 -17.24
C ILE A 15 -7.71 -4.69 -16.18
N ARG A 16 -9.02 -4.66 -16.44
CA ARG A 16 -10.01 -4.13 -15.49
C ARG A 16 -10.03 -4.91 -14.17
N THR A 17 -9.85 -6.22 -14.21
CA THR A 17 -9.75 -7.03 -12.99
C THR A 17 -8.48 -6.69 -12.22
N ALA A 18 -7.33 -6.62 -12.90
CA ALA A 18 -6.05 -6.24 -12.28
C ALA A 18 -6.08 -4.83 -11.67
N GLU A 19 -6.70 -3.86 -12.34
CA GLU A 19 -6.90 -2.50 -11.83
C GLU A 19 -7.76 -2.48 -10.56
N ARG A 20 -8.86 -3.25 -10.53
CA ARG A 20 -9.71 -3.36 -9.34
C ARG A 20 -8.99 -4.02 -8.17
N GLU A 21 -8.23 -5.07 -8.42
CA GLU A 21 -7.43 -5.73 -7.38
C GLU A 21 -6.34 -4.81 -6.84
N TYR A 22 -5.68 -4.06 -7.71
CA TYR A 22 -4.72 -3.05 -7.32
C TYR A 22 -5.37 -1.96 -6.46
N ALA A 23 -6.53 -1.43 -6.86
CA ALA A 23 -7.25 -0.42 -6.07
C ALA A 23 -7.62 -0.94 -4.67
N LYS A 24 -8.03 -2.21 -4.54
CA LYS A 24 -8.27 -2.84 -3.24
C LYS A 24 -7.00 -2.90 -2.39
N ARG A 25 -5.86 -3.32 -2.97
CA ARG A 25 -4.57 -3.36 -2.27
C ARG A 25 -4.14 -1.98 -1.79
N VAL A 26 -4.31 -0.95 -2.61
CA VAL A 26 -4.01 0.44 -2.23
C VAL A 26 -4.86 0.89 -1.06
N HIS A 27 -6.16 0.62 -1.09
CA HIS A 27 -7.04 0.96 0.03
C HIS A 27 -6.64 0.25 1.32
N LEU A 28 -6.33 -1.05 1.25
CA LEU A 28 -5.84 -1.79 2.41
C LEU A 28 -4.55 -1.20 2.95
N ALA A 29 -3.56 -0.90 2.09
CA ALA A 29 -2.30 -0.28 2.49
C ALA A 29 -2.51 1.08 3.18
N GLN A 30 -3.43 1.91 2.67
CA GLN A 30 -3.79 3.18 3.29
C GLN A 30 -4.40 3.01 4.68
N GLU A 31 -5.33 2.06 4.85
CA GLU A 31 -5.93 1.78 6.16
C GLU A 31 -4.90 1.19 7.13
N THR A 32 -4.04 0.27 6.68
CA THR A 32 -2.94 -0.26 7.50
C THR A 32 -2.02 0.86 7.99
N LEU A 33 -1.65 1.80 7.12
CA LEU A 33 -0.82 2.94 7.53
C LEU A 33 -1.50 3.81 8.60
N LYS A 34 -2.82 4.02 8.50
CA LYS A 34 -3.58 4.77 9.52
C LYS A 34 -3.56 4.06 10.86
N VAL A 35 -3.79 2.74 10.87
CA VAL A 35 -3.75 1.93 12.09
C VAL A 35 -2.37 2.02 12.76
N VAL A 36 -1.30 1.76 12.01
CA VAL A 36 0.08 1.83 12.55
C VAL A 36 0.40 3.23 13.08
N ARG A 37 -0.09 4.29 12.43
CA ARG A 37 0.06 5.68 12.90
C ARG A 37 -0.65 5.92 14.23
N GLU A 38 -1.88 5.42 14.36
CA GLU A 38 -2.69 5.57 15.59
C GLU A 38 -2.10 4.77 16.76
N GLU A 39 -1.61 3.56 16.50
CA GLU A 39 -0.90 2.75 17.47
C GLU A 39 0.41 3.41 17.92
N LEU A 40 1.20 3.98 17.01
CA LEU A 40 2.41 4.74 17.35
C LEU A 40 2.07 5.95 18.23
N ALA A 41 1.02 6.70 17.87
CA ALA A 41 0.57 7.85 18.66
C ALA A 41 0.08 7.43 20.05
N THR A 42 -0.56 6.27 20.16
CA THR A 42 -1.00 5.70 21.44
C THR A 42 0.19 5.27 22.27
N CYS A 43 1.15 4.57 21.69
CA CYS A 43 2.39 4.19 22.36
C CYS A 43 3.15 5.42 22.90
N TYR A 44 3.20 6.51 22.14
CA TYR A 44 3.81 7.77 22.59
C TYR A 44 3.07 8.39 23.78
N ARG A 45 1.74 8.36 23.78
CA ARG A 45 0.91 8.86 24.91
C ARG A 45 1.12 8.03 26.18
N GLU A 46 1.20 6.71 26.04
CA GLU A 46 1.35 5.79 27.18
C GLU A 46 2.75 5.83 27.80
N ASN A 47 3.79 5.87 26.97
CA ASN A 47 5.17 5.75 27.44
C ASN A 47 5.83 7.09 27.76
N GLY A 48 5.20 8.22 27.39
CA GLY A 48 5.66 9.57 27.71
C GLY A 48 7.13 9.77 27.33
N VAL A 49 7.97 10.16 28.29
CA VAL A 49 9.42 10.41 28.08
C VAL A 49 10.20 9.17 27.63
N ASN A 50 9.71 7.96 27.89
CA ASN A 50 10.39 6.70 27.55
C ASN A 50 10.05 6.19 26.14
N HIS A 51 9.19 6.89 25.40
CA HIS A 51 8.67 6.47 24.10
C HIS A 51 9.76 6.12 23.07
N LYS A 52 10.93 6.76 23.13
CA LYS A 52 12.04 6.53 22.19
C LYS A 52 12.54 5.08 22.21
N MET A 53 12.55 4.46 23.39
CA MET A 53 12.96 3.06 23.56
C MET A 53 11.76 2.12 23.44
N ALA A 54 10.66 2.44 24.13
CA ALA A 54 9.48 1.58 24.21
C ALA A 54 8.76 1.43 22.86
N CYS A 55 8.66 2.51 22.08
CA CYS A 55 7.94 2.53 20.81
C CYS A 55 8.87 2.36 19.59
N LYS A 56 10.11 1.88 19.81
CA LYS A 56 11.11 1.79 18.74
C LYS A 56 10.64 0.93 17.56
N ALA A 57 10.09 -0.25 17.85
CA ALA A 57 9.65 -1.21 16.83
C ALA A 57 8.55 -0.63 15.93
N ILE A 58 7.46 -0.13 16.52
CA ILE A 58 6.34 0.42 15.76
C ILE A 58 6.71 1.72 15.03
N ARG A 59 7.63 2.51 15.60
CA ARG A 59 8.19 3.68 14.91
C ARG A 59 9.00 3.29 13.67
N GLU A 60 9.76 2.21 13.74
CA GLU A 60 10.53 1.68 12.60
C GLU A 60 9.59 1.12 11.54
N GLU A 61 8.56 0.36 11.93
CA GLU A 61 7.51 -0.11 11.02
C GLU A 61 6.81 1.04 10.30
N TYR A 62 6.33 2.04 11.04
CA TYR A 62 5.73 3.23 10.44
C TYR A 62 6.67 3.95 9.48
N ALA A 63 7.96 4.06 9.83
CA ALA A 63 8.96 4.66 8.97
C ALA A 63 9.22 3.85 7.69
N THR A 64 9.16 2.52 7.75
CA THR A 64 9.27 1.67 6.54
C THR A 64 8.11 1.90 5.59
N LEU A 65 6.87 1.95 6.12
CA LEU A 65 5.67 2.14 5.31
C LEU A 65 5.64 3.53 4.64
N ILE A 66 6.07 4.59 5.34
CA ILE A 66 6.11 5.95 4.75
C ILE A 66 7.20 6.11 3.68
N ARG A 67 8.31 5.39 3.81
CA ARG A 67 9.40 5.46 2.83
C ARG A 67 9.07 4.71 1.55
N ASP A 68 8.20 3.70 1.62
CA ASP A 68 7.68 3.01 0.45
C ASP A 68 6.70 3.93 -0.31
N PRO A 69 6.95 4.26 -1.59
CA PRO A 69 6.03 5.05 -2.41
C PRO A 69 4.62 4.45 -2.53
N THR A 70 4.49 3.15 -2.34
CA THR A 70 3.23 2.41 -2.42
C THR A 70 2.61 2.13 -1.05
N HIS A 71 3.29 2.53 0.04
CA HIS A 71 2.89 2.27 1.42
C HIS A 71 2.57 0.79 1.71
N GLY A 72 3.22 -0.16 1.01
CA GLY A 72 2.98 -1.59 1.13
C GLY A 72 1.98 -2.18 0.12
N ALA A 73 1.35 -1.39 -0.75
CA ALA A 73 0.43 -1.90 -1.77
C ALA A 73 1.15 -2.67 -2.90
N GLY A 74 2.45 -2.40 -3.10
CA GLY A 74 3.24 -2.87 -4.23
C GLY A 74 2.90 -2.11 -5.51
N TYR A 75 3.66 -2.37 -6.58
CA TYR A 75 3.40 -1.75 -7.89
C TYR A 75 2.25 -2.47 -8.64
N PRO A 76 1.54 -1.76 -9.53
CA PRO A 76 0.55 -2.39 -10.40
C PRO A 76 1.26 -3.36 -11.35
N THR A 77 0.80 -4.61 -11.36
CA THR A 77 1.32 -5.66 -12.24
C THR A 77 0.46 -5.76 -13.49
N ARG A 78 1.10 -5.78 -14.66
CA ARG A 78 0.40 -6.06 -15.92
C ARG A 78 0.07 -7.57 -15.96
N PRO A 79 -1.18 -7.97 -16.22
CA PRO A 79 -1.50 -9.38 -16.41
C PRO A 79 -0.69 -9.94 -17.58
N GLU A 80 -0.06 -11.10 -17.37
CA GLU A 80 0.62 -11.87 -18.42
C GLU A 80 -0.44 -12.59 -19.26
N PHE A 81 -0.29 -12.54 -20.58
CA PHE A 81 -1.19 -13.13 -21.57
C PHE A 81 -0.46 -14.17 -22.40
#